data_AF-A0AAU0H1Y4-F1
#
_entry.id   AF-A0AAU0H1Y4-F1
#
_cell.length_a   1.000
_cell.length_b   1.000
_cell.length_c   1.000
_cell.angle_alpha   90.00
_cell.angle_beta   90.00
_cell.angle_gamma   90.00
#
_symmetry.space_group_name_H-M   'P 1'
#
loop_
_entity.id
_entity.type
_entity.pdbx_description
1 polymer ?
#
loop_
_entity_poly.entity_id
_entity_poly.type
_entity_poly.pdbx_seq_one_letter_code
_entity_poly.pdbx_strand_id
1 'polypeptide(L)'
;MKKRVATSLNKLKTIHSHISSNLKKLRNKRKKKQMDELSSFFFSRYSLVVAQNNEDRETCFSTRHKVYCEEMNFEKERSTGLEIDRYDDYSVNCYIKHLPTGDCAGTIRIIMPAIRNQALPLEEKCIHAIEDKALVPAQLGRTSICEISRLAIPKSFRVRQLKAKAPFKPSGKQKVSKAESVLLEHIPYLSLALYFIALSICVEQEMEYAYVLMEPKLARRLKMFGFNFERLGDPIDYNGLRAVYRIKPQSIENELTPALRSFLLRIKNDLAGSLTENMFGATTKAEEEFTASKAA
;
A
#
# COMPACT_ATOMS: atom_id res chain seq x y z
N MET A 1 58.10 -7.99 -11.71
CA MET A 1 56.98 -7.21 -12.27
C MET A 1 55.58 -7.67 -11.83
N LYS A 2 55.25 -8.98 -11.82
CA LYS A 2 53.89 -9.48 -11.49
C LYS A 2 53.31 -9.05 -10.12
N LYS A 3 54.12 -9.02 -9.05
CA LYS A 3 53.66 -8.58 -7.71
C LYS A 3 53.23 -7.11 -7.65
N ARG A 4 54.00 -6.18 -8.26
CA ARG A 4 53.67 -4.73 -8.27
C ARG A 4 52.39 -4.42 -9.05
N VAL A 5 52.11 -5.16 -10.13
CA VAL A 5 50.88 -5.02 -10.93
C VAL A 5 49.66 -5.52 -10.14
N ALA A 6 49.77 -6.65 -9.44
CA ALA A 6 48.70 -7.19 -8.58
C ALA A 6 48.36 -6.25 -7.41
N THR A 7 49.36 -5.65 -6.75
CA THR A 7 49.13 -4.67 -5.67
C THR A 7 48.43 -3.40 -6.18
N SER A 8 48.79 -2.94 -7.38
CA SER A 8 48.16 -1.76 -8.01
C SER A 8 46.71 -2.03 -8.41
N LEU A 9 46.41 -3.22 -8.96
CA LEU A 9 45.05 -3.67 -9.29
C LEU A 9 44.15 -3.79 -8.04
N ASN A 10 44.68 -4.30 -6.93
CA ASN A 10 43.92 -4.38 -5.68
C ASN A 10 43.64 -2.98 -5.09
N LYS A 11 44.60 -2.05 -5.17
CA LYS A 11 44.41 -0.66 -4.73
C LYS A 11 43.33 0.04 -5.57
N LEU A 12 43.31 -0.17 -6.88
CA LEU A 12 42.26 0.31 -7.79
C LEU A 12 40.87 -0.28 -7.46
N LYS A 13 40.77 -1.58 -7.16
CA LYS A 13 39.51 -2.23 -6.75
C LYS A 13 38.97 -1.66 -5.44
N THR A 14 39.83 -1.40 -4.46
CA THR A 14 39.45 -0.79 -3.18
C THR A 14 39.01 0.67 -3.35
N ILE A 15 39.69 1.45 -4.18
CA ILE A 15 39.27 2.82 -4.51
C ILE A 15 37.91 2.81 -5.21
N HIS A 16 37.71 1.92 -6.19
CA HIS A 16 36.43 1.79 -6.87
C HIS A 16 35.29 1.38 -5.93
N SER A 17 35.53 0.46 -4.98
CA SER A 17 34.52 0.04 -4.00
C SER A 17 34.17 1.17 -3.02
N HIS A 18 35.15 1.96 -2.59
CA HIS A 18 34.92 3.15 -1.75
C HIS A 18 34.20 4.28 -2.49
N ILE A 19 34.53 4.54 -3.75
CA ILE A 19 33.81 5.51 -4.58
C ILE A 19 32.36 5.05 -4.79
N SER A 20 32.15 3.77 -5.12
CA SER A 20 30.81 3.18 -5.27
C SER A 20 29.98 3.26 -3.98
N SER A 21 30.57 2.97 -2.82
CA SER A 21 29.88 3.05 -1.53
C SER A 21 29.53 4.50 -1.14
N ASN A 22 30.43 5.45 -1.39
CA ASN A 22 30.18 6.87 -1.14
C ASN A 22 29.12 7.45 -2.08
N LEU A 23 29.13 7.08 -3.36
CA LEU A 23 28.07 7.43 -4.32
C LEU A 23 26.71 6.85 -3.88
N LYS A 24 26.68 5.59 -3.40
CA LYS A 24 25.47 4.97 -2.85
C LYS A 24 24.95 5.72 -1.61
N LYS A 25 25.84 6.13 -0.70
CA LYS A 25 25.49 6.94 0.49
C LYS A 25 24.93 8.30 0.10
N LEU A 26 25.57 9.02 -0.82
CA LEU A 26 25.10 10.32 -1.31
C LEU A 26 23.74 10.21 -1.99
N ARG A 27 23.55 9.18 -2.82
CA ARG A 27 22.26 8.88 -3.45
C ARG A 27 21.16 8.61 -2.41
N ASN A 28 21.45 7.82 -1.39
CA ASN A 28 20.49 7.52 -0.32
C ASN A 28 20.14 8.77 0.48
N LYS A 29 21.12 9.64 0.79
CA LYS A 29 20.87 10.92 1.47
C LYS A 29 19.96 11.83 0.65
N ARG A 30 20.19 11.91 -0.66
CA ARG A 30 19.35 12.66 -1.59
C ARG A 30 17.92 12.12 -1.64
N LYS A 31 17.75 10.80 -1.81
CA LYS A 31 16.43 10.15 -1.81
C LYS A 31 15.68 10.39 -0.50
N LYS A 32 16.37 10.36 0.64
CA LYS A 32 15.79 10.68 1.94
C LYS A 32 15.28 12.12 2.00
N LYS A 33 16.12 13.11 1.68
CA LYS A 33 15.71 14.51 1.66
C LYS A 33 14.47 14.72 0.77
N GLN A 34 14.48 14.07 -0.39
CA GLN A 34 13.36 14.16 -1.31
C GLN A 34 12.08 13.57 -0.73
N MET A 35 12.15 12.37 -0.15
CA MET A 35 10.98 11.76 0.49
C MET A 35 10.47 12.59 1.68
N ASP A 36 11.36 13.23 2.44
CA ASP A 36 10.98 14.12 3.53
C ASP A 36 10.23 15.37 3.00
N GLU A 37 10.64 15.93 1.85
CA GLU A 37 9.93 17.02 1.15
C GLU A 37 8.56 16.57 0.61
N LEU A 38 8.48 15.37 0.01
CA LEU A 38 7.22 14.80 -0.47
C LEU A 38 6.25 14.54 0.69
N SER A 39 6.73 13.98 1.79
CA SER A 39 5.96 13.77 3.01
C SER A 39 5.44 15.11 3.54
N SER A 40 6.29 16.13 3.60
CA SER A 40 5.87 17.48 4.02
C SER A 40 4.79 18.08 3.10
N PHE A 41 4.96 17.96 1.79
CA PHE A 41 3.94 18.37 0.82
C PHE A 41 2.63 17.60 1.01
N PHE A 42 2.71 16.28 1.16
CA PHE A 42 1.55 15.42 1.33
C PHE A 42 0.70 15.87 2.53
N PHE A 43 1.30 15.92 3.72
CA PHE A 43 0.60 16.32 4.95
C PHE A 43 0.22 17.81 5.00
N SER A 44 0.75 18.65 4.10
CA SER A 44 0.27 20.03 3.94
C SER A 44 -1.04 20.15 3.15
N ARG A 45 -1.44 19.09 2.44
CA ARG A 45 -2.59 19.08 1.51
C ARG A 45 -3.60 17.99 1.80
N TYR A 46 -3.21 16.96 2.54
CA TYR A 46 -4.00 15.78 2.73
C TYR A 46 -4.00 15.38 4.21
N SER A 47 -5.14 14.87 4.67
CA SER A 47 -5.24 14.13 5.93
C SER A 47 -5.66 12.69 5.66
N LEU A 48 -5.27 11.80 6.55
CA LEU A 48 -5.60 10.38 6.48
C LEU A 48 -6.80 10.12 7.38
N VAL A 49 -7.74 9.29 6.91
CA VAL A 49 -8.94 8.97 7.67
C VAL A 49 -9.17 7.46 7.63
N VAL A 50 -9.32 6.87 8.81
CA VAL A 50 -9.89 5.53 8.96
C VAL A 50 -11.38 5.72 9.20
N ALA A 51 -12.23 5.12 8.37
CA ALA A 51 -13.66 5.36 8.42
C ALA A 51 -14.28 4.70 9.67
N GLN A 52 -14.68 5.52 10.63
CA GLN A 52 -15.24 5.08 11.92
C GLN A 52 -16.76 5.30 12.01
N ASN A 53 -17.30 6.26 11.26
CA ASN A 53 -18.73 6.60 11.25
C ASN A 53 -19.33 6.41 9.84
N ASN A 54 -20.65 6.59 9.73
CA ASN A 54 -21.37 6.40 8.48
C ASN A 54 -20.96 7.41 7.40
N GLU A 55 -20.68 8.67 7.75
CA GLU A 55 -20.29 9.71 6.79
C GLU A 55 -18.95 9.38 6.12
N ASP A 56 -17.99 8.87 6.90
CA ASP A 56 -16.69 8.42 6.40
C ASP A 56 -16.83 7.18 5.49
N ARG A 57 -17.73 6.25 5.86
CA ARG A 57 -18.02 5.05 5.06
C ARG A 57 -18.67 5.45 3.73
N GLU A 58 -19.67 6.32 3.75
CA GLU A 58 -20.32 6.87 2.56
C GLU A 58 -19.31 7.61 1.66
N THR A 59 -18.36 8.33 2.24
CA THR A 59 -17.26 8.97 1.49
C THR A 59 -16.44 7.93 0.73
N CYS A 60 -16.09 6.82 1.36
CA CYS A 60 -15.41 5.70 0.69
C CYS A 60 -16.29 5.10 -0.41
N PHE A 61 -17.54 4.76 -0.10
CA PHE A 61 -18.45 4.05 -1.00
C PHE A 61 -18.83 4.87 -2.24
N SER A 62 -19.09 6.16 -2.07
CA SER A 62 -19.36 7.09 -3.18
C SER A 62 -18.11 7.31 -4.05
N THR A 63 -16.92 7.36 -3.44
CA THR A 63 -15.66 7.43 -4.20
C THR A 63 -15.42 6.17 -5.01
N ARG A 64 -15.70 4.99 -4.43
CA ARG A 64 -15.62 3.71 -5.14
C ARG A 64 -16.61 3.65 -6.29
N HIS A 65 -17.84 4.12 -6.12
CA HIS A 65 -18.84 4.17 -7.19
C HIS A 65 -18.36 5.04 -8.37
N LYS A 66 -17.93 6.28 -8.09
CA LYS A 66 -17.37 7.18 -9.12
C LYS A 66 -16.23 6.52 -9.92
N VAL A 67 -15.36 5.76 -9.24
CA VAL A 67 -14.21 5.13 -9.91
C VAL A 67 -14.58 3.82 -10.61
N TYR A 68 -15.17 2.86 -9.90
CA TYR A 68 -15.39 1.51 -10.41
C TYR A 68 -16.67 1.37 -11.25
N CYS A 69 -17.71 2.15 -10.95
CA CYS A 69 -18.96 2.12 -11.71
C CYS A 69 -18.87 3.12 -12.88
N GLU A 70 -18.71 4.41 -12.58
CA GLU A 70 -18.84 5.47 -13.60
C GLU A 70 -17.57 5.63 -14.49
N GLU A 71 -16.38 5.72 -13.89
CA GLU A 71 -15.15 5.97 -14.65
C GLU A 71 -14.65 4.72 -15.40
N MET A 72 -14.63 3.56 -14.73
CA MET A 72 -13.97 2.35 -15.23
C MET A 72 -14.94 1.29 -15.79
N ASN A 73 -16.25 1.41 -15.50
CA ASN A 73 -17.27 0.43 -15.91
C ASN A 73 -16.96 -1.02 -15.47
N PHE A 74 -16.29 -1.19 -14.33
CA PHE A 74 -15.92 -2.49 -13.76
C PHE A 74 -17.03 -3.11 -12.91
N GLU A 75 -17.89 -2.27 -12.34
CA GLU A 75 -19.03 -2.66 -11.52
C GLU A 75 -20.29 -1.97 -12.06
N LYS A 76 -21.48 -2.52 -11.78
CA LYS A 76 -22.74 -1.91 -12.22
C LYS A 76 -22.99 -0.59 -11.49
N GLU A 77 -23.42 0.43 -12.22
CA GLU A 77 -23.92 1.67 -11.62
C GLU A 77 -25.15 1.39 -10.74
N ARG A 78 -25.20 2.09 -9.61
CA ARG A 78 -26.31 2.01 -8.65
C ARG A 78 -26.96 3.37 -8.48
N SER A 79 -28.29 3.40 -8.39
CA SER A 79 -29.09 4.61 -8.20
C SER A 79 -28.77 5.34 -6.89
N THR A 80 -28.27 4.64 -5.89
CA THR A 80 -27.83 5.22 -4.61
C THR A 80 -26.54 6.04 -4.73
N GLY A 81 -25.78 5.90 -5.82
CA GLY A 81 -24.45 6.52 -5.94
C GLY A 81 -23.39 5.89 -5.02
N LEU A 82 -23.67 4.74 -4.40
CA LEU A 82 -22.77 4.06 -3.47
C LEU A 82 -22.41 2.66 -4.00
N GLU A 83 -21.12 2.34 -4.09
CA GLU A 83 -20.66 0.98 -4.37
C GLU A 83 -20.44 0.29 -3.03
N ILE A 84 -21.22 -0.76 -2.74
CA ILE A 84 -21.19 -1.53 -1.50
C ILE A 84 -21.35 -3.01 -1.84
N ASP A 85 -20.51 -3.88 -1.29
CA ASP A 85 -20.62 -5.33 -1.42
C ASP A 85 -20.65 -6.01 -0.04
N ARG A 86 -20.88 -7.32 0.00
CA ARG A 86 -20.97 -8.10 1.26
C ARG A 86 -19.68 -8.11 2.08
N TYR A 87 -18.54 -7.76 1.49
CA TYR A 87 -17.27 -7.75 2.21
C TYR A 87 -17.12 -6.47 3.05
N ASP A 88 -17.94 -5.46 2.80
CA ASP A 88 -17.93 -4.21 3.57
C ASP A 88 -18.37 -4.40 5.03
N ASP A 89 -19.08 -5.49 5.34
CA ASP A 89 -19.57 -5.81 6.69
C ASP A 89 -18.43 -6.16 7.67
N TYR A 90 -17.31 -6.64 7.17
CA TYR A 90 -16.12 -7.02 7.96
C TYR A 90 -14.86 -6.41 7.34
N SER A 91 -14.97 -5.16 6.93
CA SER A 91 -13.84 -4.41 6.39
C SER A 91 -13.63 -3.07 7.08
N VAL A 92 -12.36 -2.70 7.16
CA VAL A 92 -11.96 -1.33 7.46
C VAL A 92 -11.80 -0.59 6.15
N ASN A 93 -12.48 0.55 6.01
CA ASN A 93 -12.31 1.44 4.88
C ASN A 93 -11.48 2.65 5.31
N CYS A 94 -10.56 3.07 4.47
CA CYS A 94 -9.73 4.24 4.71
C CYS A 94 -9.79 5.16 3.49
N TYR A 95 -9.59 6.45 3.71
CA TYR A 95 -9.47 7.41 2.63
C TYR A 95 -8.49 8.53 2.93
N ILE A 96 -8.05 9.20 1.87
CA ILE A 96 -7.24 10.41 1.93
C ILE A 96 -8.15 11.59 1.64
N LYS A 97 -8.32 12.49 2.60
CA LYS A 97 -9.08 13.73 2.43
C LYS A 97 -8.15 14.82 1.89
N HIS A 98 -8.56 15.52 0.82
CA HIS A 98 -7.84 16.68 0.32
C HIS A 98 -8.29 17.93 1.08
N LEU A 99 -7.43 18.44 1.97
CA LEU A 99 -7.74 19.53 2.90
C LEU A 99 -8.32 20.79 2.22
N PRO A 100 -7.79 21.27 1.07
CA PRO A 100 -8.31 22.48 0.45
C PRO A 100 -9.73 22.39 -0.10
N THR A 101 -10.20 21.19 -0.48
CA THR A 101 -11.55 21.03 -1.07
C THR A 101 -12.49 20.19 -0.24
N GLY A 102 -11.98 19.43 0.73
CA GLY A 102 -12.74 18.43 1.48
C GLY A 102 -12.96 17.11 0.72
N ASP A 103 -12.64 17.05 -0.58
CA ASP A 103 -12.86 15.87 -1.41
C ASP A 103 -12.03 14.66 -0.99
N CYS A 104 -12.54 13.48 -1.28
CA CYS A 104 -11.77 12.24 -1.20
C CYS A 104 -10.76 12.15 -2.38
N ALA A 105 -9.48 12.19 -2.06
CA ALA A 105 -8.39 12.01 -3.01
C ALA A 105 -8.16 10.54 -3.40
N GLY A 106 -8.62 9.61 -2.58
CA GLY A 106 -8.62 8.18 -2.86
C GLY A 106 -8.94 7.35 -1.62
N THR A 107 -9.35 6.10 -1.84
CA THR A 107 -9.78 5.17 -0.81
C THR A 107 -9.15 3.79 -1.01
N ILE A 108 -9.08 3.01 0.08
CA ILE A 108 -8.62 1.64 0.12
C ILE A 108 -9.41 0.87 1.18
N ARG A 109 -9.64 -0.42 0.95
CA ARG A 109 -10.36 -1.32 1.86
C ARG A 109 -9.44 -2.43 2.36
N ILE A 110 -9.56 -2.78 3.64
CA ILE A 110 -8.95 -3.97 4.22
C ILE A 110 -10.06 -4.88 4.75
N ILE A 111 -10.21 -6.05 4.15
CA ILE A 111 -11.21 -7.06 4.54
C ILE A 111 -10.56 -7.99 5.57
N MET A 112 -11.16 -8.11 6.75
CA MET A 112 -10.63 -8.84 7.90
C MET A 112 -11.67 -9.85 8.39
N PRO A 113 -11.66 -11.09 7.87
CA PRO A 113 -12.58 -12.12 8.33
C PRO A 113 -12.27 -12.52 9.78
N ALA A 114 -13.29 -12.54 10.63
CA ALA A 114 -13.18 -12.95 12.03
C ALA A 114 -13.70 -14.38 12.27
N ILE A 115 -14.69 -14.82 11.48
CA ILE A 115 -15.31 -16.15 11.60
C ILE A 115 -15.09 -17.00 10.36
N ARG A 116 -15.18 -18.33 10.52
CA ARG A 116 -14.90 -19.31 9.46
C ARG A 116 -15.67 -19.08 8.16
N ASN A 117 -16.91 -18.58 8.24
CA ASN A 117 -17.79 -18.38 7.09
C ASN A 117 -17.58 -17.05 6.36
N GLN A 118 -16.72 -16.17 6.86
CA GLN A 118 -16.32 -14.95 6.15
C GLN A 118 -15.16 -15.27 5.21
N ALA A 119 -15.43 -15.23 3.90
CA ALA A 119 -14.44 -15.48 2.87
C ALA A 119 -13.80 -14.18 2.38
N LEU A 120 -12.57 -14.27 1.86
CA LEU A 120 -11.97 -13.19 1.09
C LEU A 120 -12.49 -13.22 -0.36
N PRO A 121 -12.66 -12.06 -1.03
CA PRO A 121 -13.02 -12.01 -2.45
C PRO A 121 -12.15 -12.89 -3.35
N LEU A 122 -10.84 -12.95 -3.06
CA LEU A 122 -9.88 -13.79 -3.77
C LEU A 122 -10.26 -15.26 -3.76
N GLU A 123 -10.76 -15.79 -2.64
CA GLU A 123 -11.13 -17.21 -2.51
C GLU A 123 -12.31 -17.58 -3.40
N GLU A 124 -13.24 -16.65 -3.60
CA GLU A 124 -14.44 -16.90 -4.42
C GLU A 124 -14.20 -16.66 -5.91
N LYS A 125 -13.42 -15.63 -6.25
CA LYS A 125 -13.33 -15.14 -7.63
C LYS A 125 -12.06 -15.58 -8.35
N CYS A 126 -10.96 -15.78 -7.62
CA CYS A 126 -9.62 -15.87 -8.20
C CYS A 126 -8.73 -16.94 -7.55
N ILE A 127 -9.30 -17.90 -6.83
CA ILE A 127 -8.52 -18.98 -6.17
C ILE A 127 -7.70 -19.79 -7.17
N HIS A 128 -8.23 -19.97 -8.39
CA HIS A 128 -7.55 -20.67 -9.49
C HIS A 128 -6.29 -19.95 -9.99
N ALA A 129 -6.09 -18.68 -9.65
CA ALA A 129 -4.92 -17.90 -10.02
C ALA A 129 -3.75 -18.05 -9.04
N ILE A 130 -3.93 -18.81 -7.94
CA ILE A 130 -2.86 -19.17 -7.01
C ILE A 130 -2.32 -20.53 -7.44
N GLU A 131 -1.05 -20.57 -7.84
CA GLU A 131 -0.40 -21.79 -8.34
C GLU A 131 -0.09 -22.79 -7.22
N ASP A 132 0.46 -22.30 -6.11
CA ASP A 132 0.77 -23.12 -4.95
C ASP A 132 -0.40 -23.13 -3.96
N LYS A 133 -1.05 -24.29 -3.85
CA LYS A 133 -2.20 -24.52 -2.97
C LYS A 133 -1.89 -24.29 -1.49
N ALA A 134 -0.63 -24.41 -1.07
CA ALA A 134 -0.22 -24.13 0.30
C ALA A 134 -0.31 -22.63 0.65
N LEU A 135 -0.37 -21.75 -0.36
CA LEU A 135 -0.41 -20.29 -0.19
C LEU A 135 -1.82 -19.72 -0.31
N VAL A 136 -2.84 -20.57 -0.50
CA VAL A 136 -4.25 -20.19 -0.54
C VAL A 136 -4.70 -19.72 0.85
N PRO A 137 -5.48 -18.62 0.95
CA PRO A 137 -5.91 -18.08 2.25
C PRO A 137 -6.63 -19.10 3.15
N ALA A 138 -7.40 -20.02 2.56
CA ALA A 138 -8.11 -21.08 3.28
C ALA A 138 -7.20 -22.05 4.07
N GLN A 139 -5.88 -22.06 3.82
CA GLN A 139 -4.90 -22.85 4.57
C GLN A 139 -4.45 -22.17 5.87
N LEU A 140 -4.85 -20.92 6.11
CA LEU A 140 -4.45 -20.10 7.25
C LEU A 140 -5.65 -19.80 8.16
N GLY A 141 -5.38 -19.37 9.39
CA GLY A 141 -6.43 -18.94 10.31
C GLY A 141 -7.11 -17.66 9.82
N ARG A 142 -8.45 -17.57 9.91
CA ARG A 142 -9.20 -16.40 9.41
C ARG A 142 -8.71 -15.08 10.01
N THR A 143 -8.44 -15.09 11.31
CA THR A 143 -7.94 -13.92 12.05
C THR A 143 -6.48 -13.60 11.79
N SER A 144 -5.73 -14.42 11.05
CA SER A 144 -4.33 -14.14 10.70
C SER A 144 -4.16 -13.63 9.26
N ILE A 145 -5.24 -13.48 8.51
CA ILE A 145 -5.22 -13.05 7.11
C ILE A 145 -6.17 -11.89 6.84
N CYS A 146 -5.84 -11.09 5.83
CA CYS A 146 -6.74 -10.08 5.30
C CYS A 146 -6.60 -9.96 3.78
N GLU A 147 -7.55 -9.28 3.15
CA GLU A 147 -7.43 -8.86 1.74
C GLU A 147 -7.49 -7.33 1.63
N ILE A 148 -6.45 -6.73 1.05
CA ILE A 148 -6.49 -5.32 0.66
C ILE A 148 -7.13 -5.23 -0.72
N SER A 149 -8.19 -4.45 -0.83
CA SER A 149 -8.99 -4.34 -2.05
C SER A 149 -9.45 -2.88 -2.27
N ARG A 150 -10.14 -2.66 -3.40
CA ARG A 150 -10.81 -1.38 -3.72
C ARG A 150 -9.91 -0.12 -3.64
N LEU A 151 -8.64 -0.23 -4.04
CA LEU A 151 -7.79 0.94 -4.24
C LEU A 151 -8.35 1.83 -5.36
N ALA A 152 -9.04 2.91 -4.99
CA ALA A 152 -9.70 3.83 -5.91
C ALA A 152 -9.20 5.25 -5.71
N ILE A 153 -8.67 5.87 -6.76
CA ILE A 153 -8.18 7.26 -6.75
C ILE A 153 -8.87 7.96 -7.91
N PRO A 154 -9.77 8.94 -7.73
CA PRO A 154 -10.49 9.59 -8.84
C PRO A 154 -9.57 10.17 -9.92
N LYS A 155 -10.04 10.22 -11.17
CA LYS A 155 -9.23 10.69 -12.32
C LYS A 155 -8.65 12.07 -12.11
N SER A 156 -9.41 12.98 -11.49
CA SER A 156 -8.98 14.34 -11.15
C SER A 156 -7.71 14.34 -10.28
N PHE A 157 -7.63 13.45 -9.29
CA PHE A 157 -6.48 13.30 -8.41
C PHE A 157 -5.33 12.53 -9.06
N ARG A 158 -5.61 11.51 -9.89
CA ARG A 158 -4.58 10.85 -10.73
C ARG A 158 -3.88 11.86 -11.63
N VAL A 159 -4.65 12.71 -12.32
CA VAL A 159 -4.14 13.77 -13.18
C VAL A 159 -3.43 14.86 -12.38
N ARG A 160 -4.00 15.29 -11.23
CA ARG A 160 -3.36 16.28 -10.35
C ARG A 160 -2.00 15.80 -9.87
N GLN A 161 -1.86 14.54 -9.47
CA GLN A 161 -0.58 13.96 -9.08
C GLN A 161 0.44 13.99 -10.23
N LEU A 162 0.03 13.69 -11.46
CA LEU A 162 0.91 13.74 -12.63
C LEU A 162 1.28 15.18 -13.05
N LYS A 163 0.34 16.12 -12.90
CA LYS A 163 0.53 17.54 -13.26
C LYS A 163 1.22 18.35 -12.18
N ALA A 164 1.09 17.95 -10.92
CA ALA A 164 1.89 18.49 -9.84
C ALA A 164 3.33 18.22 -10.23
N LYS A 165 4.01 19.24 -10.76
CA LYS A 165 5.47 19.29 -10.74
C LYS A 165 5.79 19.00 -9.29
N ALA A 166 6.24 17.78 -8.99
CA ALA A 166 6.63 17.45 -7.64
C ALA A 166 7.52 18.59 -7.13
N PRO A 167 7.51 18.95 -5.83
CA PRO A 167 8.32 20.05 -5.31
C PRO A 167 9.82 19.94 -5.68
N PHE A 168 10.25 18.79 -6.20
CA PHE A 168 11.45 18.55 -7.00
C PHE A 168 11.57 19.41 -8.27
N LYS A 169 11.73 20.72 -8.13
CA LYS A 169 12.68 21.40 -9.00
C LYS A 169 14.08 21.07 -8.47
N PRO A 170 14.97 20.41 -9.23
CA PRO A 170 16.37 20.37 -8.85
C PRO A 170 16.88 21.82 -8.88
N SER A 171 16.96 22.44 -7.70
CA SER A 171 17.66 23.71 -7.53
C SER A 171 19.16 23.43 -7.72
N GLY A 172 19.64 23.52 -8.96
CA GLY A 172 21.06 23.44 -9.29
C GLY A 172 21.38 22.63 -10.55
N LYS A 173 22.50 23.00 -11.20
CA LYS A 173 23.11 22.37 -12.38
C LYS A 173 23.64 20.94 -12.13
N GLN A 174 22.90 20.08 -11.43
CA GLN A 174 23.33 18.69 -11.15
C GLN A 174 22.70 17.71 -12.14
N LYS A 175 23.55 16.97 -12.87
CA LYS A 175 23.14 15.87 -13.74
C LYS A 175 22.52 14.75 -12.89
N VAL A 176 21.20 14.70 -12.81
CA VAL A 176 20.45 13.53 -12.35
C VAL A 176 20.40 12.53 -13.49
N SER A 177 20.57 11.24 -13.21
CA SER A 177 20.37 10.23 -14.26
C SER A 177 18.91 10.24 -14.73
N LYS A 178 18.67 10.00 -16.02
CA LYS A 178 17.32 10.00 -16.62
C LYS A 178 16.38 9.01 -15.93
N ALA A 179 16.91 7.89 -15.42
CA ALA A 179 16.13 6.90 -14.67
C ALA A 179 15.72 7.41 -13.29
N GLU A 180 16.58 8.14 -12.59
CA GLU A 180 16.27 8.72 -11.28
C GLU A 180 15.32 9.91 -11.39
N SER A 181 15.45 10.76 -12.43
CA SER A 181 14.52 11.87 -12.65
C SER A 181 13.10 11.36 -12.93
N VAL A 182 12.95 10.34 -13.77
CA VAL A 182 11.64 9.74 -14.11
C VAL A 182 10.98 9.08 -12.89
N LEU A 183 11.75 8.41 -12.04
CA LEU A 183 11.27 7.80 -10.78
C LEU A 183 10.76 8.84 -9.78
N LEU A 184 11.38 10.02 -9.75
CA LEU A 184 11.04 11.11 -8.83
C LEU A 184 9.89 11.99 -9.34
N GLU A 185 9.76 12.15 -10.64
CA GLU A 185 8.70 12.95 -11.28
C GLU A 185 7.31 12.27 -11.19
N HIS A 186 7.26 10.95 -10.99
CA HIS A 186 6.00 10.17 -11.05
C HIS A 186 5.82 9.24 -9.84
N ILE A 187 6.24 9.66 -8.65
CA ILE A 187 5.99 8.90 -7.41
C ILE A 187 4.46 8.82 -7.22
N PRO A 188 3.87 7.61 -7.10
CA PRO A 188 2.44 7.44 -6.90
C PRO A 188 2.09 7.68 -5.43
N TYR A 189 2.30 8.91 -4.93
CA TYR A 189 2.25 9.20 -3.49
C TYR A 189 0.88 8.92 -2.86
N LEU A 190 -0.22 9.08 -3.59
CA LEU A 190 -1.55 8.71 -3.10
C LEU A 190 -1.68 7.19 -2.90
N SER A 191 -1.24 6.40 -3.89
CA SER A 191 -1.25 4.93 -3.76
C SER A 191 -0.31 4.44 -2.66
N LEU A 192 0.88 5.05 -2.53
CA LEU A 192 1.82 4.71 -1.46
C LEU A 192 1.22 5.00 -0.09
N ALA A 193 0.62 6.18 0.09
CA ALA A 193 -0.03 6.53 1.34
C ALA A 193 -1.19 5.58 1.66
N LEU A 194 -2.06 5.27 0.70
CA LEU A 194 -3.16 4.31 0.90
C LEU A 194 -2.66 2.91 1.30
N TYR A 195 -1.64 2.37 0.63
CA TYR A 195 -1.05 1.10 1.04
C TYR A 195 -0.34 1.17 2.40
N PHE A 196 0.30 2.29 2.74
CA PHE A 196 0.89 2.46 4.06
C PHE A 196 -0.16 2.51 5.17
N ILE A 197 -1.31 3.15 4.94
CA ILE A 197 -2.44 3.10 5.89
C ILE A 197 -2.89 1.66 6.06
N ALA A 198 -3.20 0.96 4.96
CA ALA A 198 -3.68 -0.41 5.00
C ALA A 198 -2.69 -1.35 5.71
N LEU A 199 -1.40 -1.32 5.34
CA LEU A 199 -0.40 -2.16 5.98
C LEU A 199 -0.13 -1.77 7.44
N SER A 200 -0.26 -0.49 7.81
CA SER A 200 -0.13 -0.08 9.23
C SER A 200 -1.26 -0.68 10.06
N ILE A 201 -2.49 -0.68 9.53
CA ILE A 201 -3.62 -1.34 10.17
C ILE A 201 -3.40 -2.86 10.23
N CYS A 202 -2.93 -3.49 9.16
CA CYS A 202 -2.61 -4.92 9.18
C CYS A 202 -1.53 -5.28 10.21
N VAL A 203 -0.53 -4.43 10.42
CA VAL A 203 0.49 -4.62 11.46
C VAL A 203 -0.13 -4.51 12.86
N GLU A 204 -0.96 -3.49 13.09
CA GLU A 204 -1.64 -3.27 14.37
C GLU A 204 -2.59 -4.42 14.72
N GLN A 205 -3.24 -5.00 13.70
CA GLN A 205 -4.15 -6.14 13.84
C GLN A 205 -3.43 -7.49 13.79
N GLU A 206 -2.09 -7.50 13.86
CA GLU A 206 -1.27 -8.72 13.86
C GLU A 206 -1.54 -9.68 12.69
N MET A 207 -1.97 -9.15 11.54
CA MET A 207 -2.23 -9.96 10.34
C MET A 207 -0.94 -10.58 9.84
N GLU A 208 -0.87 -11.91 9.75
CA GLU A 208 0.30 -12.63 9.24
C GLU A 208 0.50 -12.37 7.74
N TYR A 209 -0.59 -12.38 6.97
CA TYR A 209 -0.56 -12.11 5.53
C TYR A 209 -1.69 -11.17 5.09
N ALA A 210 -1.34 -10.23 4.22
CA ALA A 210 -2.29 -9.45 3.45
C ALA A 210 -2.24 -9.89 1.98
N TYR A 211 -3.39 -10.34 1.46
CA TYR A 211 -3.58 -10.71 0.06
C TYR A 211 -4.05 -9.50 -0.75
N VAL A 212 -3.63 -9.44 -2.02
CA VAL A 212 -4.03 -8.36 -2.93
C VAL A 212 -4.11 -8.87 -4.36
N LEU A 213 -5.22 -8.58 -5.05
CA LEU A 213 -5.32 -8.73 -6.50
C LEU A 213 -5.08 -7.35 -7.15
N MET A 214 -3.98 -7.19 -7.89
CA MET A 214 -3.61 -5.91 -8.49
C MET A 214 -2.97 -6.02 -9.87
N GLU A 215 -2.87 -4.89 -10.58
CA GLU A 215 -2.11 -4.82 -11.83
C GLU A 215 -0.61 -5.11 -11.59
N PRO A 216 0.03 -5.97 -12.40
CA PRO A 216 1.47 -6.22 -12.32
C PRO A 216 2.33 -4.95 -12.46
N LYS A 217 1.83 -3.96 -13.22
CA LYS A 217 2.49 -2.66 -13.37
C LYS A 217 2.51 -1.86 -12.06
N LEU A 218 1.45 -1.94 -11.26
CA LEU A 218 1.39 -1.30 -9.94
C LEU A 218 2.32 -2.02 -8.97
N ALA A 219 2.26 -3.35 -8.89
CA ALA A 219 3.15 -4.15 -8.05
C ALA A 219 4.63 -3.84 -8.32
N ARG A 220 5.03 -3.77 -9.60
CA ARG A 220 6.40 -3.39 -9.99
C ARG A 220 6.77 -1.99 -9.51
N ARG A 221 5.86 -1.02 -9.58
CA ARG A 221 6.11 0.35 -9.08
C ARG A 221 6.27 0.36 -7.57
N LEU A 222 5.38 -0.30 -6.83
CA LEU A 222 5.44 -0.40 -5.37
C LEU A 222 6.72 -1.11 -4.90
N LYS A 223 7.18 -2.14 -5.62
CA LYS A 223 8.45 -2.82 -5.36
C LYS A 223 9.66 -1.90 -5.41
N MET A 224 9.68 -0.90 -6.31
CA MET A 224 10.76 0.11 -6.33
C MET A 224 10.83 0.96 -5.05
N PHE A 225 9.74 0.99 -4.29
CA PHE A 225 9.60 1.69 -3.03
C PHE A 225 9.72 0.73 -1.81
N GLY A 226 10.01 -0.56 -2.03
CA GLY A 226 10.25 -1.51 -0.94
C GLY A 226 9.02 -2.28 -0.47
N PHE A 227 7.90 -2.22 -1.20
CA PHE A 227 6.78 -3.13 -0.98
C PHE A 227 7.06 -4.43 -1.73
N ASN A 228 7.58 -5.45 -1.03
CA ASN A 228 7.89 -6.73 -1.65
C ASN A 228 6.68 -7.66 -1.61
N PHE A 229 5.72 -7.38 -2.48
CA PHE A 229 4.63 -8.29 -2.77
C PHE A 229 5.16 -9.57 -3.46
N GLU A 230 4.94 -10.71 -2.84
CA GLU A 230 5.18 -12.03 -3.42
C GLU A 230 4.05 -12.37 -4.38
N ARG A 231 4.39 -12.65 -5.65
CA ARG A 231 3.40 -13.05 -6.66
C ARG A 231 3.08 -14.53 -6.49
N LEU A 232 1.79 -14.86 -6.41
CA LEU A 232 1.32 -16.22 -6.11
C LEU A 232 0.91 -17.04 -7.33
N GLY A 233 0.91 -16.44 -8.51
CA GLY A 233 0.70 -17.13 -9.76
C GLY A 233 0.76 -16.19 -10.96
N ASP A 234 0.55 -16.74 -12.13
CA ASP A 234 0.54 -15.99 -13.37
C ASP A 234 -0.63 -15.00 -13.47
N PRO A 235 -0.45 -13.89 -14.23
CA PRO A 235 -1.50 -12.91 -14.39
C PRO A 235 -2.74 -13.47 -15.11
N ILE A 236 -3.92 -13.10 -14.62
CA ILE A 236 -5.24 -13.44 -15.17
C ILE A 236 -5.94 -12.21 -15.74
N ASP A 237 -6.91 -12.43 -16.63
CA ASP A 237 -7.82 -11.36 -17.05
C ASP A 237 -8.99 -11.23 -16.06
N TYR A 238 -9.00 -10.12 -15.32
CA TYR A 238 -10.04 -9.79 -14.36
C TYR A 238 -10.17 -8.26 -14.30
N ASN A 239 -11.10 -7.72 -15.11
CA ASN A 239 -11.21 -6.28 -15.38
C ASN A 239 -9.87 -5.71 -15.88
N GLY A 240 -9.28 -6.42 -16.85
CA GLY A 240 -7.92 -6.24 -17.34
C GLY A 240 -6.91 -7.11 -16.58
N LEU A 241 -5.63 -6.99 -16.96
CA LEU A 241 -4.59 -7.87 -16.45
C LEU A 241 -4.36 -7.67 -14.93
N ARG A 242 -4.53 -8.73 -14.14
CA ARG A 242 -4.30 -8.77 -12.69
C ARG A 242 -3.44 -9.95 -12.31
N ALA A 243 -2.72 -9.86 -11.21
CA ALA A 243 -2.07 -11.01 -10.61
C ALA A 243 -2.33 -11.00 -9.10
N VAL A 244 -2.34 -12.20 -8.52
CA VAL A 244 -2.50 -12.39 -7.08
C VAL A 244 -1.15 -12.20 -6.40
N TYR A 245 -1.15 -11.42 -5.34
CA TYR A 245 0.00 -11.20 -4.49
C TYR A 245 -0.35 -11.41 -3.03
N ARG A 246 0.68 -11.69 -2.23
CA ARG A 246 0.63 -11.53 -0.77
C ARG A 246 1.82 -10.74 -0.26
N ILE A 247 1.70 -10.20 0.93
CA ILE A 247 2.79 -9.57 1.67
C ILE A 247 2.65 -9.92 3.15
N LYS A 248 3.77 -10.02 3.86
CA LYS A 248 3.82 -10.07 5.33
C LYS A 248 3.85 -8.65 5.86
N PRO A 249 2.78 -8.13 6.48
CA PRO A 249 2.73 -6.74 6.95
C PRO A 249 3.90 -6.38 7.87
N GLN A 250 4.29 -7.29 8.77
CA GLN A 250 5.37 -7.09 9.75
C GLN A 250 6.75 -6.90 9.11
N SER A 251 6.93 -7.35 7.86
CA SER A 251 8.20 -7.18 7.15
C SER A 251 8.40 -5.77 6.58
N ILE A 252 7.33 -4.97 6.45
CA ILE A 252 7.36 -3.71 5.69
C ILE A 252 8.43 -2.74 6.23
N GLU A 253 8.56 -2.59 7.55
CA GLU A 253 9.51 -1.62 8.12
C GLU A 253 10.98 -1.95 7.84
N ASN A 254 11.29 -3.24 7.72
CA ASN A 254 12.64 -3.73 7.47
C ASN A 254 12.99 -3.73 5.97
N GLU A 255 11.97 -3.81 5.12
CA GLU A 255 12.11 -3.89 3.67
C GLU A 255 12.09 -2.52 2.99
N LEU A 256 11.53 -1.50 3.65
CA LEU A 256 11.48 -0.15 3.14
C LEU A 256 12.85 0.50 3.07
N THR A 257 13.01 1.36 2.07
CA THR A 257 14.16 2.27 2.02
C THR A 257 14.12 3.23 3.23
N PRO A 258 15.27 3.68 3.77
CA PRO A 258 15.28 4.62 4.91
C PRO A 258 14.47 5.91 4.67
N ALA A 259 14.38 6.33 3.41
CA ALA A 259 13.60 7.48 2.99
C ALA A 259 12.09 7.26 3.18
N LEU A 260 11.59 6.07 2.85
CA LEU A 260 10.17 5.76 2.99
C LEU A 260 9.78 5.37 4.40
N ARG A 261 10.74 4.88 5.18
CA ARG A 261 10.52 4.60 6.59
C ARG A 261 10.10 5.86 7.36
N SER A 262 10.67 7.04 7.05
CA SER A 262 10.23 8.30 7.67
C SER A 262 8.80 8.68 7.27
N PHE A 263 8.42 8.43 6.01
CA PHE A 263 7.05 8.67 5.55
C PHE A 263 6.05 7.72 6.21
N LEU A 264 6.34 6.42 6.24
CA LEU A 264 5.55 5.41 6.95
C LEU A 264 5.40 5.78 8.43
N LEU A 265 6.50 6.11 9.12
CA LEU A 265 6.44 6.46 10.54
C LEU A 265 5.54 7.67 10.79
N ARG A 266 5.59 8.68 9.92
CA ARG A 266 4.69 9.83 10.01
C ARG A 266 3.23 9.45 9.79
N ILE A 267 2.95 8.54 8.85
CA ILE A 267 1.61 7.98 8.66
C ILE A 267 1.15 7.24 9.92
N LYS A 268 1.98 6.35 10.48
CA LYS A 268 1.64 5.63 11.73
C LYS A 268 1.34 6.60 12.87
N ASN A 269 2.13 7.65 13.03
CA ASN A 269 1.89 8.68 14.06
C ASN A 269 0.58 9.45 13.82
N ASP A 270 0.24 9.77 12.58
CA ASP A 270 -1.02 10.44 12.21
C ASP A 270 -2.23 9.53 12.51
N LEU A 271 -2.07 8.22 12.27
CA LEU A 271 -3.10 7.22 12.52
C LEU A 271 -3.23 6.80 13.99
N ALA A 272 -2.21 7.00 14.83
CA ALA A 272 -2.18 6.49 16.21
C ALA A 272 -3.39 6.93 17.06
N GLY A 273 -3.93 8.13 16.83
CA GLY A 273 -5.15 8.60 17.52
C GLY A 273 -6.46 8.01 16.97
N SER A 274 -6.44 7.48 15.75
CA SER A 274 -7.59 6.85 15.08
C SER A 274 -7.63 5.33 15.28
N LEU A 275 -6.50 4.70 15.56
CA LEU A 275 -6.39 3.25 15.81
C LEU A 275 -6.63 2.97 17.31
N THR A 276 -7.84 3.18 17.82
CA THR A 276 -8.22 2.79 19.19
C THR A 276 -8.92 1.43 19.21
N GLU A 277 -8.87 0.75 20.36
CA GLU A 277 -9.33 -0.64 20.58
C GLU A 277 -10.78 -0.92 20.08
N ASN A 278 -11.64 0.10 20.04
CA ASN A 278 -13.05 -0.03 19.63
C ASN A 278 -13.29 0.01 18.11
N MET A 279 -12.26 0.11 17.28
CA MET A 279 -12.40 0.04 15.81
C MET A 279 -12.87 -1.34 15.32
N PHE A 280 -12.75 -2.38 16.16
CA PHE A 280 -12.85 -3.78 15.75
C PHE A 280 -13.84 -4.55 16.65
N GLY A 281 -15.13 -4.22 16.57
CA GLY A 281 -16.22 -4.93 17.28
C GLY A 281 -16.40 -6.42 16.91
N ALA A 282 -15.43 -7.03 16.24
CA ALA A 282 -15.41 -8.43 15.85
C ALA A 282 -14.48 -9.29 16.76
N THR A 283 -13.47 -8.71 17.39
CA THR A 283 -12.49 -9.48 18.19
C THR A 283 -13.02 -9.80 19.58
N THR A 284 -13.66 -8.83 20.26
CA THR A 284 -14.20 -9.04 21.62
C THR A 284 -15.38 -10.02 21.67
N LYS A 285 -16.26 -10.00 20.66
CA LYS A 285 -17.37 -10.99 20.58
C LYS A 285 -16.88 -12.41 20.29
N ALA A 286 -15.81 -12.57 19.49
CA ALA A 286 -15.27 -13.89 19.17
C ALA A 286 -14.57 -14.53 20.38
N GLU A 287 -13.93 -13.74 21.25
CA GLU A 287 -13.34 -14.23 22.50
C GLU A 287 -14.42 -14.61 23.53
N GLU A 288 -15.51 -13.84 23.63
CA GLU A 288 -16.66 -14.14 24.50
C GLU A 288 -17.43 -15.39 24.04
N GLU A 289 -17.68 -15.57 22.73
CA GLU A 289 -18.34 -16.77 22.21
C GLU A 289 -17.45 -18.03 22.28
N PHE A 290 -16.13 -17.88 22.12
CA PHE A 290 -15.18 -18.99 22.26
C PHE A 290 -15.01 -19.44 23.71
N THR A 291 -15.05 -18.52 24.68
CA THR A 291 -15.05 -18.87 26.11
C THR A 291 -16.38 -19.48 26.55
N ALA A 292 -17.52 -18.99 26.05
CA ALA A 292 -18.83 -19.58 26.33
C ALA A 292 -18.97 -21.01 25.79
N SER A 293 -18.40 -21.31 24.61
CA SER A 293 -18.43 -22.66 24.02
C SER A 293 -17.54 -23.70 24.72
N LYS A 294 -16.58 -23.28 25.56
CA LYS A 294 -15.75 -24.19 26.36
C LYS A 294 -16.27 -24.42 27.78
N ALA A 295 -17.26 -23.63 28.21
CA ALA A 295 -17.88 -23.70 29.52
C ALA A 295 -19.22 -24.46 29.54
N ALA A 296 -19.66 -24.97 28.37
CA ALA A 296 -20.83 -25.83 28.19
C ALA A 296 -20.40 -27.22 27.72
#